data_AF-Q10ZU8-F1
#
_entry.id   AF-Q10ZU8-F1
#
_cell.length_a   1.000
_cell.length_b   1.000
_cell.length_c   1.000
_cell.angle_alpha   90.00
_cell.angle_beta   90.00
_cell.angle_gamma   90.00
#
_symmetry.space_group_name_H-M   'P 1'
#
loop_
_entity.id
_entity.type
_entity.pdbx_description
1 polymer ?
#
loop_
_entity_poly.entity_id
_entity_poly.type
_entity_poly.pdbx_seq_one_letter_code
_entity_poly.pdbx_strand_id
1 'polypeptide(L)' 'MVTIQSLFGLAGRQTEGFVESIFQLMDLDLPVPDHSTVSRRLLKLNIQLPVIPTNETIPYSSRLYRGESLRRR' A
#
# COMPACT_ATOMS: atom_id res chain seq x y z
N MET A 1 10.45 -1.66 2.15
CA MET A 1 9.80 -2.99 2.22
C MET A 1 8.54 -3.10 1.38
N VAL A 2 7.66 -2.08 1.31
CA VAL A 2 6.37 -2.20 0.59
C VAL A 2 6.47 -2.68 -0.85
N THR A 3 7.49 -2.27 -1.60
CA THR A 3 7.68 -2.76 -2.98
C THR A 3 7.89 -4.27 -3.02
N ILE A 4 8.73 -4.82 -2.13
CA ILE A 4 8.98 -6.27 -2.01
C ILE A 4 7.71 -6.96 -1.51
N GLN A 5 7.04 -6.37 -0.52
CA GLN A 5 5.78 -6.88 0.01
C GLN A 5 4.73 -7.06 -1.10
N SER A 6 4.50 -6.02 -1.90
CA SER A 6 3.53 -6.03 -3.00
C SER A 6 3.96 -6.93 -4.16
N LEU A 7 5.26 -7.01 -4.45
CA LEU A 7 5.79 -7.84 -5.53
C LEU A 7 5.65 -9.33 -5.24
N PHE A 8 5.90 -9.74 -3.99
CA PHE A 8 5.89 -11.14 -3.56
C PHE A 8 4.64 -11.54 -2.78
N GLY A 9 3.69 -10.63 -2.56
CA GLY A 9 2.44 -10.91 -1.84
C GLY A 9 2.64 -11.27 -0.36
N LEU A 10 3.71 -10.78 0.27
CA LEU A 10 4.09 -11.17 1.64
C LEU A 10 3.36 -10.35 2.71
N ALA A 11 3.16 -10.92 3.90
CA ALA A 11 2.76 -10.14 5.06
C ALA A 11 3.94 -9.28 5.57
N GLY A 12 3.66 -8.15 6.23
CA GLY A 12 4.71 -7.23 6.68
C GLY A 12 5.78 -7.89 7.54
N ARG A 13 5.39 -8.77 8.47
CA ARG A 13 6.33 -9.55 9.31
C ARG A 13 7.13 -10.60 8.54
N GLN A 14 6.54 -11.20 7.50
CA GLN A 14 7.25 -12.15 6.66
C GLN A 14 8.29 -11.46 5.77
N THR A 15 8.01 -10.20 5.39
CA THR A 15 8.91 -9.43 4.52
C THR A 15 10.21 -9.05 5.22
N GLU A 16 10.20 -8.86 6.55
CA GLU A 16 11.41 -8.63 7.35
C GLU A 16 12.40 -9.80 7.23
N GLY A 17 11.98 -11.00 7.66
CA GLY A 17 12.85 -12.18 7.65
C GLY A 17 13.27 -12.61 6.24
N PHE A 18 12.41 -12.38 5.24
CA PHE A 18 12.75 -12.61 3.84
C PHE A 18 13.90 -11.70 3.38
N VAL A 19 13.86 -10.42 3.74
CA VAL A 19 14.89 -9.45 3.35
C VAL A 19 16.18 -9.64 4.14
N GLU A 20 16.07 -10.00 5.42
CA GLU A 20 17.22 -10.41 6.23
C GLU A 20 17.95 -11.61 5.60
N SER A 21 17.21 -12.63 5.15
CA SER A 21 17.77 -13.79 4.45
C SER A 21 18.48 -13.40 3.14
N ILE A 22 17.93 -12.43 2.40
CA ILE A 22 18.57 -11.90 1.18
C ILE A 22 19.86 -11.15 1.52
N PHE A 23 19.88 -10.32 2.57
CA PHE A 23 21.07 -9.59 2.99
C PHE A 23 22.18 -10.53 3.47
N GLN A 24 21.82 -11.59 4.21
CA GLN A 24 22.75 -12.65 4.59
C GLN A 24 23.33 -13.36 3.37
N LEU A 25 22.51 -13.66 2.36
CA LEU A 25 22.98 -14.29 1.12
C LEU A 25 23.93 -13.37 0.32
N MET A 26 23.76 -12.06 0.42
CA MET A 26 24.61 -11.05 -0.22
C MET A 26 25.81 -10.62 0.64
N ASP A 27 26.00 -11.19 1.83
CA ASP A 27 27.02 -10.80 2.80
C ASP A 27 26.98 -9.30 3.16
N LEU A 28 25.77 -8.75 3.33
CA LEU A 28 25.53 -7.36 3.67
C LEU A 28 25.11 -7.19 5.13
N ASP A 29 25.93 -6.49 5.91
CA ASP A 29 25.61 -6.11 7.30
C ASP A 29 24.82 -4.79 7.35
N LEU A 30 23.62 -4.81 6.76
CA LEU A 30 22.70 -3.65 6.75
C LEU A 30 21.51 -3.90 7.69
N PRO A 31 21.13 -2.91 8.52
CA PRO A 31 19.98 -3.06 9.40
C PRO A 31 18.68 -3.11 8.60
N VAL A 32 17.89 -4.19 8.80
CA VAL A 32 16.55 -4.31 8.20
C VAL A 32 15.54 -3.56 9.07
N PRO A 33 14.78 -2.59 8.50
CA PRO A 33 13.73 -1.89 9.23
C PRO A 33 12.53 -2.79 9.45
N ASP A 34 11.98 -2.79 10.66
CA ASP A 34 10.78 -3.57 10.99
C ASP A 34 9.51 -3.06 10.25
N HIS A 35 8.51 -3.91 10.18
CA HIS A 35 7.22 -3.69 9.56
C HIS A 35 6.48 -2.55 10.26
N SER A 36 6.70 -2.33 11.56
CA SER A 36 6.10 -1.21 12.28
C SER A 36 6.70 0.14 11.85
N THR A 37 8.01 0.20 11.63
CA THR A 37 8.74 1.36 11.11
C THR A 37 8.26 1.71 9.72
N VAL A 38 8.16 0.71 8.85
CA VAL A 38 7.64 0.91 7.48
C VAL A 38 6.17 1.34 7.53
N SER A 39 5.33 0.66 8.31
CA SER A 39 3.90 0.99 8.42
C SER A 39 3.64 2.40 8.93
N ARG A 40 4.47 2.93 9.84
CA ARG A 40 4.35 4.31 10.35
C ARG A 40 4.81 5.36 9.35
N ARG A 41 5.84 5.04 8.56
CA ARG A 41 6.39 5.94 7.53
C ARG A 41 5.60 5.94 6.24
N LEU A 42 4.78 4.92 6.00
CA LEU A 42 3.87 4.90 4.88
C LEU A 42 2.82 6.00 5.04
N LEU A 43 2.77 6.88 4.05
CA LEU A 43 1.68 7.82 3.92
C LEU A 43 0.39 7.02 3.73
N LYS A 44 -0.56 7.20 4.64
CA LYS A 44 -1.91 6.67 4.46
C LYS A 44 -2.56 7.43 3.31
N LEU A 45 -2.95 6.71 2.28
CA LEU A 45 -3.79 7.25 1.23
C LEU A 45 -5.20 7.50 1.82
N ASN A 46 -5.44 8.73 2.27
CA ASN A 46 -6.73 9.14 2.82
C ASN A 46 -7.69 9.44 1.66
N ILE A 47 -8.25 8.37 1.07
CA ILE A 47 -9.31 8.49 0.07
C ILE A 47 -10.61 7.92 0.64
N GLN A 48 -11.68 8.69 0.51
CA GLN A 48 -13.04 8.18 0.74
C GLN A 48 -13.48 7.48 -0.54
N LEU A 49 -13.44 6.14 -0.54
CA LEU A 49 -13.99 5.36 -1.63
C LEU A 49 -15.52 5.42 -1.54
N PRO A 50 -16.22 5.83 -2.61
CA PRO A 50 -17.68 5.78 -2.63
C PRO A 50 -18.13 4.32 -2.53
N VAL A 51 -18.85 3.98 -1.47
CA VAL A 51 -19.46 2.66 -1.32
C VAL A 51 -20.74 2.67 -2.16
N ILE A 52 -20.68 2.08 -3.35
CA ILE A 52 -21.84 1.93 -4.22
C ILE A 52 -22.57 0.64 -3.80
N PRO A 53 -23.80 0.72 -3.26
CA PRO A 53 -24.55 -0.47 -2.88
C PRO A 53 -24.86 -1.30 -4.13
N THR A 54 -24.65 -2.63 -4.04
CA THR A 54 -24.81 -3.59 -5.14
C THR A 54 -26.19 -3.59 -5.79
N ASN A 55 -27.21 -3.02 -5.13
CA ASN A 55 -28.58 -2.96 -5.63
C ASN A 55 -28.87 -1.80 -6.59
N GLU A 56 -27.92 -0.91 -6.85
CA GLU A 56 -28.08 0.18 -7.81
C GLU A 56 -27.13 -0.01 -8.99
N THR A 57 -27.69 -0.35 -10.15
CA THR A 57 -26.96 -0.42 -11.43
C THR A 57 -26.39 0.95 -11.76
N ILE A 58 -25.07 1.08 -11.80
CA ILE A 58 -24.38 2.32 -12.17
C ILE A 58 -24.70 2.61 -13.65
N PRO A 59 -25.40 3.72 -14.00
CA PRO A 59 -25.56 4.09 -15.39
C PRO A 59 -24.19 4.48 -15.96
N TYR A 60 -23.88 3.99 -17.16
CA TYR A 60 -22.59 4.13 -17.87
C TYR A 60 -22.07 5.58 -18.04
N SER A 61 -22.83 6.60 -17.62
CA SER A 61 -22.41 8.01 -17.56
C SER A 61 -21.66 8.38 -16.27
N SER A 62 -20.80 7.50 -15.74
CA SER A 62 -19.96 7.73 -14.56
C SER A 62 -18.71 8.61 -14.82
N ARG A 63 -18.72 9.36 -15.92
CA ARG A 63 -17.63 10.26 -16.34
C ARG A 63 -17.40 11.45 -15.38
N LEU A 64 -18.26 11.60 -14.37
CA LEU A 64 -18.24 12.70 -13.38
C LEU A 64 -17.61 12.32 -12.03
N TYR A 65 -17.12 11.09 -11.84
CA TYR A 65 -16.21 10.77 -10.72
C TYR A 65 -14.75 11.16 -11.01
N ARG A 66 -14.53 12.02 -12.00
CA ARG A 66 -13.23 12.58 -12.37
C ARG A 66 -13.22 14.07 -12.01
N GLY A 67 -12.68 14.42 -10.84
CA GLY A 67 -11.78 15.57 -10.76
C GLY A 67 -12.18 16.85 -10.01
N GLU A 68 -13.16 16.88 -9.11
CA GLU A 68 -13.56 18.13 -8.42
C GLU A 68 -13.65 17.96 -6.88
N SER A 69 -12.60 17.43 -6.23
CA SER A 69 -12.58 17.30 -4.75
C SER A 69 -11.30 17.82 -4.09
N LEU A 70 -10.50 18.64 -4.78
CA LEU A 70 -9.29 19.29 -4.24
C LEU A 70 -9.36 20.82 -4.36
N ARG A 71 -10.52 21.40 -4.09
CA ARG A 71 -10.72 22.85 -3.96
C ARG A 71 -11.58 23.15 -2.73
N ARG A 72 -11.05 22.90 -1.53
CA ARG A 72 -11.42 23.69 -0.33
C ARG A 72 -10.39 23.51 0.79
N ARG A 73 -9.58 24.56 0.92
CA ARG A 73 -8.71 25.01 2.03
C ARG A 73 -7.44 24.21 2.28
#